data_AF-A0A840S569-F1
#
_entry.id   AF-A0A840S569-F1
#
_cell.length_a   1.000
_cell.length_b   1.000
_cell.length_c   1.000
_cell.angle_alpha   90.00
_cell.angle_beta   90.00
_cell.angle_gamma   90.00
#
_symmetry.space_group_name_H-M   'P 1'
#
loop_
_entity.id
_entity.type
_entity.pdbx_description
1 polymer ?
#
loop_
_entity_poly.entity_id
_entity_poly.type
_entity_poly.pdbx_seq_one_letter_code
_entity_poly.pdbx_strand_id
1 'polypeptide(L)'
;MQAFCVLARLHQVAAEPEALAHALGLAPSDAVGEPELLLAAKHLGLKAKISRSSVERLPLTPLPALARLNDGRWVVLAQCDGQRVLFMDP
;
A
#
# COMPACT_ATOMS: atom_id res chain seq x y z
N MET A 1 -1.46 1.95 -7.79
CA MET A 1 -2.00 3.13 -7.07
C MET A 1 -3.26 2.81 -6.25
N GLN A 2 -4.21 2.03 -6.78
CA GLN A 2 -5.49 1.74 -6.11
C GLN A 2 -5.34 1.17 -4.68
N ALA A 3 -4.50 0.14 -4.49
CA ALA A 3 -4.26 -0.47 -3.18
C ALA A 3 -3.78 0.53 -2.11
N PHE A 4 -2.93 1.47 -2.50
CA PHE A 4 -2.50 2.54 -1.61
C PHE A 4 -3.63 3.49 -1.23
N CYS A 5 -4.49 3.85 -2.18
CA CYS A 5 -5.65 4.70 -1.90
C CYS A 5 -6.60 4.03 -0.90
N VAL A 6 -6.81 2.72 -1.02
CA VAL A 6 -7.62 1.99 -0.02
C VAL A 6 -6.94 2.02 1.35
N LEU A 7 -5.63 1.76 1.43
CA LEU A 7 -4.90 1.84 2.69
C LEU A 7 -5.03 3.23 3.33
N ALA A 8 -4.89 4.30 2.55
CA ALA A 8 -5.06 5.67 3.02
C ALA A 8 -6.47 5.91 3.59
N ARG A 9 -7.51 5.43 2.92
CA ARG A 9 -8.90 5.54 3.41
C ARG A 9 -9.14 4.75 4.70
N LEU A 10 -8.50 3.60 4.88
CA LEU A 10 -8.53 2.86 6.16
C LEU A 10 -7.86 3.64 7.29
N HIS A 11 -6.89 4.50 6.97
CA HIS A 11 -6.32 5.48 7.89
C HIS A 11 -7.09 6.81 7.94
N GLN A 12 -8.33 6.85 7.43
CA GLN A 12 -9.21 8.03 7.40
C GLN A 12 -8.66 9.21 6.58
N VAL A 13 -7.77 8.93 5.62
CA VAL A 13 -7.22 9.93 4.70
C VAL A 13 -7.86 9.75 3.32
N ALA A 14 -8.45 10.82 2.80
CA ALA A 14 -9.00 10.84 1.45
C ALA A 14 -7.86 10.72 0.41
N ALA A 15 -7.97 9.75 -0.49
CA ALA A 15 -6.97 9.48 -1.51
C ALA A 15 -7.65 9.00 -2.79
N GLU A 16 -7.44 9.72 -3.89
CA GLU A 16 -7.92 9.35 -5.23
C GLU A 16 -6.72 8.99 -6.13
N PRO A 17 -6.77 7.84 -6.84
CA PRO A 17 -5.61 7.33 -7.57
C PRO A 17 -5.19 8.25 -8.72
N GLU A 18 -6.15 8.81 -9.46
CA GLU A 18 -5.88 9.72 -10.58
C GLU A 18 -5.29 11.05 -10.10
N ALA A 19 -5.82 11.62 -9.02
CA ALA A 19 -5.31 12.85 -8.43
C ALA A 19 -3.89 12.69 -7.91
N LEU A 20 -3.60 11.56 -7.25
CA LEU A 20 -2.24 11.25 -6.79
C LEU A 20 -1.28 11.01 -7.96
N ALA A 21 -1.68 10.25 -8.98
CA ALA A 21 -0.84 10.03 -10.15
C ALA A 21 -0.47 11.36 -10.81
N HIS A 22 -1.45 12.25 -10.99
CA HIS A 22 -1.22 13.58 -11.53
C HIS A 22 -0.31 14.44 -10.64
N ALA A 23 -0.55 14.47 -9.32
CA ALA A 23 0.26 15.24 -8.37
C ALA A 23 1.73 14.76 -8.30
N LEU A 24 1.96 13.48 -8.60
CA LEU A 24 3.29 12.86 -8.62
C LEU A 24 3.93 12.91 -10.03
N GLY A 25 3.23 13.43 -11.03
CA GLY A 25 3.71 13.48 -12.42
C GLY A 25 3.83 12.12 -13.10
N LEU A 26 3.06 11.12 -12.65
CA LEU A 26 3.09 9.76 -13.19
C LEU A 26 2.18 9.66 -14.42
N ALA A 27 2.71 9.13 -15.51
CA ALA A 27 1.94 8.75 -16.67
C ALA A 27 1.18 7.43 -16.41
N PRO A 28 0.11 7.13 -17.19
CA PRO A 28 -0.64 5.87 -17.04
C PRO A 28 0.22 4.61 -17.24
N SER A 29 1.32 4.74 -17.97
CA SER A 29 2.28 3.67 -18.25
C SER A 29 3.38 3.53 -17.20
N ASP A 30 3.51 4.47 -16.26
CA ASP A 30 4.53 4.40 -15.23
C ASP A 30 4.21 3.32 -14.21
N ALA A 31 5.22 2.52 -13.89
CA ALA A 31 5.12 1.52 -12.85
C ALA A 31 5.09 2.21 -11.48
N VAL A 32 4.06 1.92 -10.68
CA VAL A 32 3.98 2.38 -9.29
C VAL A 32 4.75 1.39 -8.41
N GLY A 33 5.97 1.75 -8.05
CA GLY A 33 6.83 1.00 -7.16
C GLY A 33 6.84 1.54 -5.73
N GLU A 34 7.78 1.01 -4.94
CA GLU A 34 8.03 1.45 -3.57
C GLU A 34 8.30 2.96 -3.43
N PRO A 35 9.14 3.61 -4.27
CA PRO A 35 9.41 5.03 -4.11
C PRO A 35 8.20 5.91 -4.41
N GLU A 36 7.41 5.59 -5.44
CA GLU A 36 6.19 6.34 -5.80
C GLU A 36 5.16 6.28 -4.66
N LEU A 37 5.04 5.11 -4.01
CA LEU A 37 4.13 4.91 -2.88
C LEU A 37 4.57 5.69 -1.63
N LEU A 38 5.87 5.73 -1.34
CA LEU A 38 6.39 6.54 -0.24
C LEU A 38 6.19 8.04 -0.50
N LEU A 39 6.36 8.48 -1.76
CA LEU A 39 6.13 9.86 -2.14
C LEU A 39 4.63 10.22 -2.04
N ALA A 40 3.74 9.32 -2.48
CA ALA A 40 2.30 9.45 -2.30
C ALA A 40 1.90 9.56 -0.82
N ALA A 41 2.46 8.72 0.04
CA ALA A 41 2.24 8.80 1.48
C ALA A 41 2.67 10.14 2.07
N LYS A 42 3.85 10.63 1.69
CA LYS A 42 4.34 11.94 2.11
C LYS A 42 3.43 13.07 1.62
N HIS A 43 2.95 12.99 0.38
CA HIS A 43 2.02 13.98 -0.20
C HIS A 43 0.69 14.05 0.59
N LEU A 44 0.21 12.89 1.07
CA LEU A 44 -0.98 12.78 1.90
C LEU A 44 -0.76 13.03 3.40
N GLY A 45 0.47 13.33 3.84
CA GLY A 45 0.81 13.50 5.26
C GLY A 45 0.83 12.20 6.07
N LEU A 46 0.85 11.03 5.42
CA LEU A 46 0.96 9.72 6.06
C LEU A 46 2.42 9.40 6.42
N LYS A 47 2.61 8.68 7.54
CA LYS A 47 3.91 8.09 7.89
C LYS A 47 3.98 6.67 7.31
N ALA A 48 4.70 6.51 6.21
CA ALA A 48 4.94 5.21 5.59
C ALA A 48 6.42 4.82 5.64
N LYS A 49 6.69 3.52 5.72
CA LYS A 49 8.02 2.93 5.68
C LYS A 49 7.97 1.58 4.98
N ILE A 50 8.95 1.32 4.11
CA ILE A 50 9.15 0.00 3.53
C ILE A 50 9.85 -0.90 4.56
N SER A 51 9.30 -2.08 4.78
CA SER A 51 9.88 -3.08 5.67
C SER A 51 9.79 -4.47 5.05
N ARG A 52 10.88 -5.23 5.15
CA ARG A 52 10.87 -6.65 4.82
C ARG A 52 10.40 -7.42 6.05
N SER A 53 9.30 -8.14 5.90
CA SER A 53 8.74 -8.99 6.95
C SER A 53 8.68 -10.44 6.46
N SER A 54 8.95 -11.38 7.36
CA SER A 54 8.68 -12.81 7.12
C SER A 54 7.24 -13.14 7.49
N VAL A 55 6.73 -14.26 6.98
CA VAL A 55 5.36 -14.74 7.28
C VAL A 55 5.12 -14.86 8.79
N GLU A 56 6.12 -15.34 9.53
CA GLU A 56 6.08 -15.48 11.00
C GLU A 56 5.91 -14.14 11.73
N ARG A 57 6.33 -13.04 11.12
CA ARG A 57 6.24 -11.69 11.70
C ARG A 57 4.99 -10.94 11.26
N LEU A 58 4.25 -11.40 10.26
CA LEU A 58 3.01 -10.75 9.80
C LEU A 58 1.99 -10.54 10.93
N PRO A 59 1.76 -11.50 11.86
CA PRO A 59 0.87 -11.28 13.01
C PRO A 59 1.34 -10.17 13.95
N LEU A 60 2.64 -9.84 13.95
CA LEU A 60 3.26 -8.80 14.78
C LEU A 60 3.39 -7.46 14.04
N THR A 61 3.05 -7.42 12.75
CA THR A 61 3.06 -6.17 11.99
C THR A 61 1.77 -5.39 12.23
N PRO A 62 1.83 -4.04 12.28
CA PRO A 62 0.63 -3.22 12.34
C PRO A 62 -0.15 -3.40 11.04
N LEU A 63 -1.32 -4.04 11.14
CA LEU A 63 -2.29 -4.17 10.04
C LEU A 63 -3.37 -3.08 10.19
N PRO A 64 -3.91 -2.54 9.09
CA PRO A 64 -3.68 -2.92 7.70
C PRO A 64 -2.33 -2.42 7.13
N ALA A 65 -1.75 -3.17 6.18
CA ALA A 65 -0.47 -2.85 5.55
C ALA A 65 -0.51 -3.10 4.03
N LEU A 66 0.33 -2.40 3.26
CA LEU A 66 0.50 -2.68 1.83
C LEU A 66 1.57 -3.75 1.63
N ALA A 67 1.31 -4.72 0.76
CA ALA A 67 2.27 -5.77 0.39
C ALA A 67 2.42 -5.88 -1.13
N ARG A 68 3.63 -6.20 -1.58
CA ARG A 68 3.94 -6.51 -2.98
C ARG A 68 3.96 -8.02 -3.16
N LEU A 69 3.20 -8.51 -4.13
CA LEU A 69 3.21 -9.91 -4.54
C LEU A 69 4.38 -10.18 -5.50
N ASN A 70 4.74 -11.46 -5.67
CA ASN A 70 5.82 -11.89 -6.57
C ASN A 70 5.52 -11.59 -8.05
N ASP A 71 4.25 -11.44 -8.40
CA ASP A 71 3.82 -11.04 -9.75
C ASP A 71 3.89 -9.51 -9.97
N GLY A 72 4.32 -8.74 -8.96
CA GLY A 72 4.47 -7.30 -9.02
C GLY A 72 3.22 -6.51 -8.60
N ARG A 73 2.09 -7.17 -8.32
CA ARG A 73 0.87 -6.49 -7.84
C ARG A 73 1.01 -6.02 -6.40
N TRP A 74 0.24 -4.99 -6.07
CA TRP A 74 0.15 -4.43 -4.73
C TRP A 74 -1.21 -4.76 -4.13
N VAL A 75 -1.22 -5.33 -2.92
CA VAL A 75 -2.42 -5.72 -2.19
C VAL A 75 -2.43 -5.08 -0.80
N VAL A 76 -3.62 -4.92 -0.23
CA VAL A 76 -3.79 -4.48 1.16
C VAL A 76 -3.97 -5.71 2.04
N LEU A 77 -3.04 -5.94 2.96
CA LEU A 77 -3.17 -6.93 4.03
C LEU A 77 -4.07 -6.36 5.11
N ALA A 78 -5.23 -6.98 5.34
CA ALA A 78 -6.22 -6.53 6.31
C ALA A 78 -6.07 -7.23 7.66
N GLN A 79 -5.81 -8.55 7.66
CA GLN A 79 -5.69 -9.34 8.87
C GLN A 79 -4.78 -10.57 8.65
N CYS A 80 -4.16 -11.07 9.72
CA CYS A 80 -3.46 -12.35 9.73
C CYS A 80 -3.80 -13.10 11.03
N ASP A 81 -4.18 -14.36 10.93
CA ASP A 81 -4.52 -15.23 12.08
C ASP A 81 -3.36 -16.18 12.48
N GLY A 82 -2.16 -15.96 11.93
CA GLY A 82 -0.98 -16.81 12.13
C GLY A 82 -0.84 -17.95 11.13
N GLN A 83 -1.92 -18.34 10.44
CA GLN A 83 -1.88 -19.37 9.39
C GLN A 83 -2.34 -18.82 8.04
N ARG A 84 -3.28 -17.89 8.05
CA ARG A 84 -3.93 -17.30 6.89
C ARG A 84 -3.79 -15.79 6.95
N VAL A 85 -3.73 -15.20 5.76
CA VAL A 85 -3.70 -13.75 5.58
C VAL A 85 -4.91 -13.38 4.75
N LEU A 86 -5.71 -12.47 5.29
CA LEU A 86 -6.77 -11.83 4.53
C LEU A 86 -6.17 -10.61 3.84
N PHE A 87 -6.20 -10.61 2.51
CA PHE A 87 -5.79 -9.48 1.72
C PHE A 87 -6.90 -9.08 0.74
N MET A 88 -6.82 -7.84 0.28
CA MET A 88 -7.69 -7.29 -0.73
C MET A 88 -6.87 -6.92 -1.97
N ASP A 89 -7.33 -7.40 -3.13
CA ASP A 89 -6.80 -7.09 -4.46
C ASP A 89 -7.77 -6.10 -5.12
N PRO A 90 -7.40 -4.81 -5.23
CA PRO A 90 -8.25 -3.75 -5.76
C PRO A 90 -8.08 -3.51 -7.26
#